data_AF-A0A3B0WXU8-F1
#
_entry.id   AF-A0A3B0WXU8-F1
#
_cell.length_a   1.000
_cell.length_b   1.000
_cell.length_c   1.000
_cell.angle_alpha   90.00
_cell.angle_beta   90.00
_cell.angle_gamma   90.00
#
_symmetry.space_group_name_H-M   'P 1'
#
loop_
_entity.id
_entity.type
_entity.pdbx_description
1 polymer ?
#
loop_
_entity_poly.entity_id
_entity_poly.type
_entity_poly.pdbx_seq_one_letter_code
_entity_poly.pdbx_strand_id
1 'polypeptide(L)' 'HGFHVTMGTTMLLVILIRCMKGHFTADNHFGFEAVAWYWHFVDVVWLGLFIFVYWL' A
#
# COMPACT_ATOMS: atom_id res chain seq x y z
N HIS A 1 -11.42 -6.17 -4.18
CA HIS A 1 -10.22 -6.37 -3.34
C HIS A 1 -8.98 -6.70 -4.15
N GLY A 2 -8.95 -7.79 -4.93
CA GLY A 2 -7.77 -8.15 -5.76
C GLY A 2 -7.23 -7.00 -6.64
N PHE A 3 -8.11 -6.24 -7.29
CA PHE A 3 -7.70 -5.04 -8.05
C PHE A 3 -6.97 -3.99 -7.20
N HIS A 4 -7.47 -3.70 -5.98
CA HIS A 4 -6.83 -2.76 -5.06
C HIS A 4 -5.46 -3.26 -4.60
N VAL A 5 -5.30 -4.57 -4.40
CA VAL A 5 -4.00 -5.18 -4.07
C VAL A 5 -3.00 -4.99 -5.23
N THR A 6 -3.41 -5.26 -6.47
CA THR A 6 -2.56 -5.07 -7.67
C THR A 6 -2.17 -3.59 -7.88
N MET A 7 -3.12 -2.68 -7.66
CA MET A 7 -2.85 -1.24 -7.71
C MET A 7 -1.88 -0.82 -6.60
N GLY A 8 -2.10 -1.29 -5.36
CA GLY A 8 -1.22 -1.00 -4.23
C GLY A 8 0.21 -1.52 -4.44
N THR A 9 0.37 -2.71 -5.03
CA THR A 9 1.69 -3.29 -5.32
C THR A 9 2.43 -2.48 -6.38
N THR A 10 1.70 -2.01 -7.40
CA THR A 10 2.27 -1.13 -8.42
C THR A 10 2.72 0.21 -7.82
N MET A 11 1.92 0.79 -6.92
CA MET A 11 2.28 2.03 -6.20
C MET A 11 3.51 1.85 -5.32
N LEU A 12 3.60 0.74 -4.58
CA LEU A 12 4.78 0.40 -3.77
C LEU A 12 6.02 0.19 -4.63
N LEU A 13 5.90 -0.48 -5.78
CA LEU A 13 7.00 -0.66 -6.72
C LEU A 13 7.53 0.69 -7.24
N VAL A 14 6.63 1.60 -7.60
CA VAL A 14 7.01 2.96 -8.04
C VAL A 14 7.74 3.72 -6.92
N ILE A 15 7.26 3.62 -5.68
CA ILE A 15 7.92 4.28 -4.54
C ILE A 15 9.26 3.65 -4.21
N LEU A 16 9.39 2.33 -4.30
CA LEU A 16 10.67 1.64 -4.12
C LEU A 16 11.70 2.17 -5.12
N ILE A 17 11.33 2.26 -6.41
CA ILE A 17 12.22 2.81 -7.45
C ILE A 17 12.57 4.28 -7.16
N ARG A 18 11.60 5.10 -6.74
CA ARG A 18 11.85 6.50 -6.38
C ARG A 18 12.74 6.65 -5.14
N CYS A 19 12.62 5.74 -4.19
CA CYS A 19 13.44 5.71 -2.98
C CYS A 19 14.89 5.32 -3.32
N MET A 20 15.09 4.31 -4.18
CA MET A 20 16.41 3.94 -4.68
C MET A 20 17.10 5.05 -5.48
N LYS A 21 16.32 5.89 -6.18
CA LYS A 21 16.83 7.08 -6.87
C LYS A 21 17.11 8.28 -5.94
N GLY A 22 16.87 8.15 -4.63
CA GLY A 22 17.12 9.21 -3.65
C GLY A 22 16.14 10.38 -3.72
N HIS A 23 14.93 10.18 -4.26
CA HIS A 23 13.93 11.25 -4.40
C HIS A 23 13.20 11.60 -3.08
N PHE A 24 13.51 10.90 -1.99
CA PHE A 24 12.91 11.12 -0.67
C PHE A 24 14.00 11.45 0.34
N THR A 25 13.74 12.43 1.19
CA THR A 25 14.56 12.74 2.36
C THR A 25 13.75 12.45 3.63
N ALA A 26 14.42 12.40 4.78
CA ALA A 26 13.77 12.14 6.08
C ALA A 26 12.67 13.15 6.44
N ASP A 27 12.69 14.36 5.86
CA ASP A 27 11.65 15.37 6.10
C ASP A 27 10.64 15.46 4.94
N ASN A 28 10.94 14.89 3.77
CA ASN A 28 10.11 14.97 2.56
C ASN A 28 9.86 13.59 1.95
N HIS A 29 9.02 12.81 2.62
CA HIS A 29 8.63 11.46 2.21
C HIS A 29 7.11 11.23 2.18
N PHE A 30 6.31 12.29 2.00
CA PHE A 30 4.84 12.18 1.93
C PHE A 30 4.34 11.16 0.90
N GLY A 31 5.03 11.04 -0.25
CA GLY A 31 4.69 10.04 -1.26
C GLY A 31 4.78 8.60 -0.74
N PHE A 32 5.76 8.30 0.11
CA PHE A 32 5.90 7.02 0.79
C PHE A 32 4.77 6.81 1.81
N GLU A 33 4.50 7.81 2.65
CA GLU A 33 3.44 7.76 3.67
C GLU A 33 2.06 7.51 3.06
N ALA A 34 1.72 8.21 1.98
CA ALA A 34 0.43 8.08 1.31
C ALA A 34 0.20 6.65 0.79
N VAL A 35 1.24 5.99 0.27
CA VAL A 35 1.12 4.61 -0.21
C VAL A 35 1.17 3.61 0.93
N ALA A 36 1.90 3.89 2.01
CA ALA A 36 1.80 3.09 3.23
C ALA A 36 0.37 3.10 3.79
N TRP A 37 -0.28 4.26 3.83
CA TRP A 37 -1.69 4.37 4.24
C TRP A 37 -2.63 3.61 3.30
N TYR A 38 -2.42 3.72 1.98
CA TYR A 38 -3.19 2.93 1.01
C TYR A 38 -3.03 1.43 1.24
N TRP A 39 -1.81 0.97 1.51
CA TRP A 39 -1.52 -0.45 1.74
C TRP A 39 -2.21 -0.96 3.01
N HIS A 40 -2.15 -0.20 4.11
CA HIS A 40 -2.85 -0.55 5.35
C HIS A 40 -4.38 -0.55 5.19
N PHE A 41 -4.94 0.37 4.41
CA PHE A 41 -6.36 0.34 4.07
C PHE A 41 -6.76 -0.96 3.38
N VAL A 42 -5.96 -1.40 2.38
CA VAL A 42 -6.22 -2.66 1.68
C VAL A 42 -6.14 -3.84 2.65
N ASP A 43 -5.18 -3.86 3.57
CA ASP A 43 -5.02 -4.92 4.58
C ASP A 43 -6.21 -5.03 5.53
N VAL A 44 -6.71 -3.90 6.05
CA VAL A 44 -7.91 -3.88 6.92
C VAL A 44 -9.15 -4.40 6.18
N VAL A 45 -9.32 -4.01 4.90
CA VAL A 45 -10.42 -4.53 4.07
C VAL A 45 -10.27 -6.04 3.83
N TRP A 46 -9.05 -6.55 3.70
CA TRP A 46 -8.81 -7.99 3.57
C TRP A 46 -9.21 -8.76 4.82
N LEU A 47 -8.83 -8.27 6.02
CA LEU A 47 -9.22 -8.89 7.28
C LEU A 47 -10.74 -8.97 7.44
N GLY A 48 -11.44 -7.90 7.07
CA GLY A 48 -12.91 -7.90 7.04
C GLY A 48 -13.46 -8.97 6.09
N LEU A 49 -12.98 -9.01 4.84
CA LEU A 49 -13.42 -10.03 3.87
C LEU A 49 -13.11 -11.45 4.35
N PHE A 50 -11.94 -11.67 4.95
CA PHE A 50 -11.55 -12.98 5.49
C PHE A 50 -12.52 -13.45 6.57
N ILE A 51 -12.85 -12.58 7.53
CA ILE A 51 -13.77 -12.93 8.62
C ILE A 51 -15.20 -13.16 8.10
N PHE A 52 -15.74 -12.26 7.27
CA PHE A 52 -17.16 -12.30 6.90
C PHE A 52 -17.52 -13.18 5.69
N VAL A 53 -16.56 -13.48 4.81
CA VAL A 53 -16.82 -14.25 3.57
C VAL A 53 -16.22 -15.65 3.65
N TYR A 54 -15.07 -15.81 4.32
CA TYR A 54 -14.35 -17.08 4.35
C TYR A 54 -14.48 -17.83 5.68
N TRP A 55 -14.51 -17.13 6.81
CA TRP A 55 -14.61 -17.76 8.13
C TRP A 55 -16.06 -18.00 8.55
N LEU A 56 -16.90 -16.97 8.52
CA LEU A 56 -18.32 -17.02 8.88
C LEU A 56 -19.14 -17.68 7.76
#